data_AF-A0AB36H427-F1
#
_entry.id   AF-A0AB36H427-F1
#
_cell.length_a   1.000
_cell.length_b   1.000
_cell.length_c   1.000
_cell.angle_alpha   90.00
_cell.angle_beta   90.00
_cell.angle_gamma   90.00
#
_symmetry.space_group_name_H-M   'P 1'
#
loop_
_entity.id
_entity.type
_entity.pdbx_description
1 polymer ?
#
loop_
_entity_poly.entity_id
_entity_poly.type
_entity_poly.pdbx_seq_one_letter_code
_entity_poly.pdbx_strand_id
1 'polypeptide(L)'
;MPSRTPFTEEEKQEAVKITILYAQARIDSNWAVACELAAAESNGGYFVLENQVEKNACVRAASQQVAPMDPNKANAMREALNGAAFTVEERGDGTAAVKSEELGMGFNVVKLEGKGIYIKP
;
A
#
# COMPACT_ATOMS: atom_id res chain seq x y z
N MET A 1 14.71 -2.53 7.76
CA MET A 1 15.40 -3.01 6.54
C MET A 1 14.49 -4.00 5.82
N PRO A 2 14.52 -4.07 4.48
CA PRO A 2 13.77 -5.09 3.75
C PRO A 2 14.21 -6.50 4.14
N SER A 3 13.26 -7.39 4.41
CA SER A 3 13.55 -8.80 4.63
C SER A 3 13.94 -9.44 3.30
N ARG A 4 15.15 -10.02 3.21
CA ARG A 4 15.61 -10.69 1.98
C ARG A 4 15.06 -12.10 1.78
N THR A 5 14.20 -12.56 2.70
CA THR A 5 13.48 -13.82 2.55
C THR A 5 12.40 -13.68 1.48
N PRO A 6 12.14 -14.71 0.67
CA PRO A 6 10.94 -14.78 -0.16
C PRO A 6 9.66 -14.55 0.65
N PHE A 7 8.59 -14.10 -0.01
CA PHE A 7 7.27 -14.01 0.60
C PHE A 7 6.69 -15.40 0.75
N THR A 8 6.21 -15.75 1.95
CA THR A 8 5.37 -16.93 2.13
C THR A 8 4.00 -16.72 1.49
N GLU A 9 3.20 -17.79 1.35
CA GLU A 9 1.84 -17.66 0.81
C GLU A 9 0.94 -16.81 1.72
N GLU A 10 1.12 -16.89 3.04
CA GLU A 10 0.43 -16.03 4.00
C GLU A 10 0.82 -14.56 3.81
N GLU A 11 2.10 -14.30 3.59
CA GLU A 11 2.63 -12.96 3.34
C GLU A 11 2.15 -12.39 2.00
N LYS A 12 1.97 -13.23 0.97
CA LYS A 12 1.33 -12.80 -0.29
C LYS A 12 -0.12 -12.40 -0.06
N GLN A 13 -0.87 -13.17 0.72
CA GLN A 13 -2.26 -12.84 1.06
C GLN A 13 -2.32 -11.54 1.88
N GLU A 14 -1.40 -11.34 2.81
CA GLU A 14 -1.28 -10.09 3.57
C GLU A 14 -0.92 -8.90 2.65
N ALA A 15 0.02 -9.07 1.72
CA ALA A 15 0.37 -8.05 0.73
C ALA A 15 -0.83 -7.62 -0.12
N VAL A 16 -1.65 -8.58 -0.57
CA VAL A 16 -2.91 -8.31 -1.27
C VAL A 16 -3.88 -7.53 -0.38
N LYS A 17 -4.07 -7.98 0.86
CA LYS A 17 -4.97 -7.32 1.82
C LYS A 17 -4.55 -5.87 2.09
N ILE A 18 -3.26 -5.63 2.33
CA ILE A 18 -2.71 -4.28 2.56
C ILE A 18 -2.89 -3.40 1.33
N THR A 19 -2.70 -3.96 0.14
CA THR A 19 -2.91 -3.26 -1.12
C THR A 19 -4.37 -2.82 -1.30
N ILE A 20 -5.32 -3.72 -1.02
CA ILE A 20 -6.75 -3.42 -1.10
C ILE A 20 -7.13 -2.33 -0.08
N LEU A 21 -6.69 -2.47 1.18
CA LEU A 21 -6.98 -1.50 2.23
C LEU A 21 -6.38 -0.12 1.92
N TYR A 22 -5.16 -0.08 1.37
CA TYR A 22 -4.54 1.16 0.95
C TYR A 22 -5.29 1.81 -0.22
N ALA A 23 -5.66 1.03 -1.24
CA ALA A 23 -6.45 1.54 -2.36
C ALA A 23 -7.80 2.10 -1.91
N GLN A 24 -8.50 1.40 -1.02
CA GLN A 24 -9.75 1.87 -0.41
C GLN A 24 -9.54 3.17 0.38
N ALA A 25 -8.51 3.24 1.23
CA ALA A 25 -8.18 4.44 1.98
C ALA A 25 -7.92 5.65 1.07
N ARG A 26 -7.25 5.45 -0.08
CA ARG A 26 -7.04 6.51 -1.07
C ARG A 26 -8.34 6.95 -1.75
N ILE A 27 -9.19 6.00 -2.13
CA ILE A 27 -10.51 6.30 -2.73
C ILE A 27 -11.35 7.15 -1.77
N ASP A 28 -11.33 6.82 -0.48
CA ASP A 28 -12.09 7.53 0.54
C ASP A 28 -11.39 8.79 1.06
N SER A 29 -10.23 9.16 0.48
CA SER A 29 -9.39 10.27 0.95
C SER A 29 -9.01 10.16 2.44
N ASN A 30 -9.01 8.94 2.98
CA ASN A 30 -8.60 8.63 4.34
C ASN A 30 -7.07 8.49 4.40
N TRP A 31 -6.39 9.64 4.26
CA TRP A 31 -4.93 9.71 4.21
C TRP A 31 -4.26 9.24 5.50
N ALA A 32 -4.96 9.29 6.64
CA ALA A 32 -4.44 8.77 7.90
C ALA A 32 -4.18 7.26 7.80
N VAL A 33 -5.18 6.50 7.35
CA VAL A 33 -5.04 5.04 7.14
C VAL A 33 -4.05 4.74 6.02
N ALA A 34 -4.11 5.47 4.90
CA ALA A 34 -3.18 5.26 3.79
C ALA A 34 -1.71 5.43 4.22
N CYS A 35 -1.41 6.46 5.02
CA CYS A 35 -0.06 6.71 5.54
C CYS A 35 0.39 5.68 6.59
N GLU A 36 -0.52 5.01 7.30
CA GLU A 36 -0.17 3.93 8.24
C GLU A 36 0.15 2.61 7.54
N LEU A 37 -0.44 2.40 6.35
CA LEU A 37 -0.20 1.22 5.52
C LEU A 37 1.03 1.38 4.60
N ALA A 38 1.62 2.57 4.54
CA ALA A 38 2.80 2.86 3.72
C ALA A 38 4.08 2.93 4.54
N ALA A 39 5.17 2.44 3.98
CA ALA A 39 6.51 2.72 4.46
C ALA A 39 6.93 4.12 3.98
N ALA A 40 7.87 4.74 4.68
CA ALA A 40 8.63 5.87 4.18
C ALA A 40 10.01 5.41 3.69
N GLU A 41 10.53 6.12 2.69
CA GLU A 41 11.87 5.90 2.14
C GLU A 41 12.81 7.02 2.58
N SER A 42 13.97 6.66 3.10
CA SER A 42 15.06 7.60 3.38
C SER A 42 16.40 6.91 3.17
N ASN A 43 17.29 7.55 2.41
CA ASN A 43 18.64 7.06 2.11
C ASN A 43 18.68 5.60 1.61
N GLY A 44 17.70 5.20 0.77
CA GLY A 44 17.59 3.84 0.22
C GLY A 44 17.09 2.79 1.22
N GLY A 45 16.69 3.19 2.44
CA GLY A 45 16.05 2.36 3.43
C GLY A 45 14.56 2.63 3.54
N TYR A 46 13.80 1.62 3.99
CA TYR A 46 12.37 1.71 4.26
C TYR A 46 12.09 1.55 5.75
N PHE A 47 11.21 2.39 6.28
CA PHE A 47 10.79 2.40 7.68
C PHE A 47 9.32 2.77 7.82
N VAL A 48 8.72 2.42 8.95
CA VAL A 48 7.32 2.75 9.27
C VAL A 48 7.30 4.12 9.97
N LEU A 49 6.29 4.94 9.69
CA LEU A 49 6.08 6.20 10.40
C LEU A 49 5.57 5.91 11.82
N GLU A 50 6.47 5.92 12.80
CA GLU A 50 6.14 5.52 14.18
C GLU A 50 5.56 6.66 15.02
N ASN A 51 5.94 7.91 14.73
CA ASN A 51 5.50 9.07 15.50
C ASN A 51 4.43 9.91 14.78
N GLN A 52 3.65 10.67 15.56
CA GLN A 52 2.52 11.45 15.04
C GLN A 52 2.95 12.61 14.13
N VAL A 53 4.16 13.16 14.32
CA VAL A 53 4.66 14.28 13.52
C VAL A 53 4.89 13.85 12.07
N GLU A 54 5.53 12.70 11.90
CA GLU A 54 5.79 12.04 10.62
C GLU A 54 4.49 11.63 9.92
N LYS A 55 3.56 11.01 10.65
CA LYS A 55 2.22 10.67 10.12
C LYS A 55 1.49 11.91 9.61
N ASN A 56 1.49 13.00 10.39
CA ASN A 56 0.86 14.26 10.00
C ASN A 56 1.55 14.89 8.78
N ALA A 57 2.86 14.74 8.62
CA ALA A 57 3.57 15.20 7.43
C ALA A 57 3.15 14.42 6.17
N CYS A 58 3.04 13.08 6.27
CA CYS A 58 2.53 12.24 5.19
C CYS A 58 1.10 12.63 4.79
N VAL A 59 0.19 12.78 5.77
CA VAL A 59 -1.21 13.16 5.53
C VAL A 59 -1.30 14.49 4.78
N ARG A 60 -0.55 15.51 5.23
CA ARG A 60 -0.53 16.82 4.56
C ARG A 60 -0.07 16.70 3.12
N ALA A 61 1.05 16.01 2.87
CA ALA A 61 1.58 15.83 1.52
C ALA A 61 0.58 15.08 0.62
N ALA A 62 0.01 13.97 1.10
CA ALA A 62 -0.93 13.15 0.33
C ALA A 62 -2.21 13.92 -0.02
N SER A 63 -2.78 14.65 0.95
CA SER A 63 -4.00 15.45 0.76
C SER A 63 -3.85 16.60 -0.24
N GLN A 64 -2.63 17.11 -0.42
CA GLN A 64 -2.34 18.19 -1.36
C GLN A 64 -2.10 17.70 -2.78
N GLN A 65 -1.61 16.47 -2.93
CA GLN A 65 -1.19 15.91 -4.22
C GLN A 65 -2.29 15.14 -4.93
N VAL A 66 -3.27 14.60 -4.20
CA VAL A 66 -4.31 13.75 -4.78
C VAL A 66 -5.68 14.42 -4.65
N ALA A 67 -6.29 14.73 -5.79
CA ALA A 67 -7.65 15.23 -5.83
C ALA A 67 -8.64 14.15 -5.35
N PRO A 68 -9.69 14.52 -4.58
CA PRO A 68 -10.73 13.57 -4.21
C PRO A 68 -11.38 12.93 -5.44
N MET A 69 -11.66 11.64 -5.34
CA MET A 69 -12.36 10.91 -6.39
C MET A 69 -13.83 11.31 -6.43
N ASP A 70 -14.43 11.33 -7.62
CA ASP A 70 -15.87 11.47 -7.78
C ASP A 70 -16.61 10.34 -7.00
N PRO A 71 -17.65 10.64 -6.19
CA PRO A 71 -18.31 9.65 -5.34
C PRO A 71 -18.87 8.43 -6.08
N ASN A 72 -19.39 8.60 -7.31
CA ASN A 72 -19.92 7.48 -8.07
C ASN A 72 -18.80 6.58 -8.57
N LYS A 73 -17.69 7.19 -9.01
CA LYS A 73 -16.47 6.44 -9.37
C LYS A 73 -15.87 5.73 -8.15
N ALA A 74 -15.87 6.38 -6.99
CA ALA A 74 -15.40 5.81 -5.73
C ALA A 74 -16.19 4.57 -5.32
N ASN A 75 -17.53 4.62 -5.40
CA ASN A 75 -18.38 3.47 -5.11
C ASN A 75 -18.09 2.29 -6.05
N ALA A 76 -18.03 2.54 -7.37
CA ALA A 76 -17.73 1.51 -8.35
C ALA A 76 -16.35 0.88 -8.13
N MET A 77 -15.33 1.68 -7.81
CA MET A 77 -13.99 1.17 -7.52
C MET A 77 -13.94 0.35 -6.22
N ARG A 78 -14.73 0.68 -5.19
CA ARG A 78 -14.79 -0.13 -3.97
C ARG A 78 -15.36 -1.53 -4.23
N GLU A 79 -16.43 -1.61 -5.01
CA GLU A 79 -17.03 -2.90 -5.38
C GLU A 79 -16.04 -3.72 -6.22
N ALA A 80 -15.39 -3.09 -7.19
CA ALA A 80 -14.40 -3.75 -8.05
C ALA A 80 -13.19 -4.26 -7.26
N LEU A 81 -12.68 -3.49 -6.29
CA LEU A 81 -11.55 -3.90 -5.43
C LEU A 81 -11.84 -5.16 -4.60
N ASN A 82 -13.07 -5.34 -4.14
CA ASN A 82 -13.44 -6.50 -3.31
C ASN A 82 -13.60 -7.79 -4.14
N GLY A 83 -13.93 -7.67 -5.43
CA GLY A 83 -14.11 -8.82 -6.33
C GLY A 83 -12.90 -9.16 -7.20
N ALA A 84 -11.93 -8.25 -7.30
CA ALA A 84 -10.82 -8.38 -8.22
C ALA A 84 -9.82 -9.49 -7.82
N ALA A 85 -9.31 -10.18 -8.83
CA ALA A 85 -8.17 -11.06 -8.68
C ALA A 85 -6.88 -10.24 -8.59
N PHE A 86 -6.01 -10.62 -7.65
CA PHE A 86 -4.69 -10.03 -7.48
C PHE A 86 -3.60 -11.07 -7.66
N THR A 87 -2.52 -10.67 -8.31
CA THR A 87 -1.27 -11.43 -8.42
C THR A 87 -0.16 -10.74 -7.64
N VAL A 88 0.76 -11.54 -7.10
CA VAL A 88 1.94 -11.06 -6.38
C VAL A 88 3.19 -11.50 -7.13
N GLU A 89 3.96 -10.54 -7.63
CA GLU A 89 5.24 -10.76 -8.32
C GLU A 89 6.40 -10.34 -7.41
N GLU A 90 7.10 -11.32 -6.84
CA GLU A 90 8.25 -11.10 -5.96
C GLU A 90 9.50 -10.68 -6.74
N ARG A 91 10.31 -9.79 -6.14
CA ARG A 91 11.57 -9.30 -6.76
C ARG A 91 12.84 -9.87 -6.14
N GLY A 92 12.73 -10.63 -5.05
CA GLY A 92 13.88 -11.25 -4.35
C GLY A 92 14.71 -10.30 -3.49
N ASP A 93 14.33 -9.02 -3.40
CA ASP A 93 14.98 -7.99 -2.57
C ASP A 93 14.15 -7.60 -1.33
N GLY A 94 13.12 -8.38 -1.01
CA GLY A 94 12.14 -8.06 0.02
C GLY A 94 11.00 -7.16 -0.45
N THR A 95 10.92 -6.89 -1.76
CA THR A 95 9.78 -6.21 -2.38
C THR A 95 8.98 -7.13 -3.30
N ALA A 96 7.71 -6.78 -3.51
CA ALA A 96 6.85 -7.42 -4.50
C ALA A 96 5.98 -6.37 -5.20
N ALA A 97 5.48 -6.70 -6.39
CA ALA A 97 4.39 -5.98 -7.03
C ALA A 97 3.09 -6.74 -6.81
N VAL A 98 2.08 -6.07 -6.26
CA VAL A 98 0.72 -6.57 -6.16
C VAL A 98 -0.09 -5.92 -7.28
N LYS A 99 -0.60 -6.72 -8.21
CA LYS A 99 -1.27 -6.23 -9.41
C LYS A 99 -2.66 -6.82 -9.56
N SER A 100 -3.57 -6.06 -10.13
CA SER A 100 -4.82 -6.55 -10.68
C SER A 100 -4.94 -6.08 -12.12
N GLU A 101 -4.88 -7.03 -13.05
CA GLU A 101 -5.01 -6.74 -14.49
C GLU A 101 -6.41 -6.21 -14.82
N GLU A 102 -7.44 -6.80 -14.20
CA GLU A 102 -8.84 -6.39 -14.34
C GLU A 102 -9.05 -4.91 -13.99
N LEU A 103 -8.39 -4.44 -12.93
CA LEU A 103 -8.49 -3.07 -12.47
C LEU A 103 -7.45 -2.13 -13.10
N GLY A 104 -6.53 -2.65 -13.92
CA GLY A 104 -5.40 -1.88 -14.44
C GLY A 104 -4.55 -1.25 -13.34
N MET A 105 -4.45 -1.93 -12.18
CA MET A 105 -3.90 -1.37 -10.94
C MET A 105 -2.66 -2.16 -10.50
N GLY A 106 -1.67 -1.46 -9.96
CA GLY A 106 -0.50 -2.09 -9.37
C GLY A 106 0.12 -1.24 -8.27
N PHE A 107 0.43 -1.87 -7.14
CA PHE A 107 1.16 -1.27 -6.04
C PHE A 107 2.40 -2.08 -5.72
N ASN A 108 3.45 -1.40 -5.32
CA ASN A 108 4.63 -2.05 -4.77
C ASN A 108 4.45 -2.22 -3.27
N VAL A 109 4.90 -3.35 -2.75
CA VAL A 109 4.97 -3.61 -1.31
C VAL A 109 6.40 -3.92 -0.91
N VAL A 110 6.73 -3.65 0.36
CA VAL A 110 8.00 -3.99 0.98
C VAL A 110 7.74 -4.76 2.27
N LYS A 111 8.44 -5.88 2.45
CA LYS A 111 8.46 -6.66 3.68
C LYS A 111 9.54 -6.10 4.60
N LEU A 112 9.15 -5.55 5.74
CA LEU A 112 10.05 -5.01 6.75
C LEU A 112 10.22 -6.00 7.90
N GLU A 113 11.48 -6.38 8.15
CA GLU A 113 11.83 -7.35 9.18
C GLU A 113 11.32 -6.92 10.57
N GLY A 114 10.58 -7.81 11.23
CA GLY A 114 9.97 -7.56 12.56
C GLY A 114 8.84 -6.53 12.58
N LYS A 115 8.40 -6.01 11.42
CA LYS A 115 7.35 -4.98 11.33
C LYS A 115 6.15 -5.39 10.47
N GLY A 116 6.36 -6.22 9.44
CA GLY A 116 5.30 -6.69 8.54
C GLY A 116 5.45 -6.15 7.12
N ILE A 117 4.37 -6.20 6.34
CA ILE A 117 4.34 -5.76 4.94
C ILE A 117 3.74 -4.36 4.86
N TYR A 118 4.26 -3.51 3.99
CA TYR A 118 3.78 -2.14 3.82
C TYR A 118 3.79 -1.76 2.34
N ILE A 119 2.94 -0.81 1.96
CA ILE A 119 3.02 -0.16 0.65
C ILE A 119 4.35 0.56 0.54
N LYS A 120 5.03 0.31 -0.57
CA LYS A 120 6.18 1.10 -1.00
C LYS A 120 5.66 2.32 -1.78
N PRO A 121 5.85 3.55 -1.28
CA PRO A 121 5.32 4.78 -1.88
C PRO A 121 5.93 5.09 -3.25
#